data_AF-A0A524NDA5-F1
#
_entry.id   AF-A0A524NDA5-F1
#
_cell.length_a   1.000
_cell.length_b   1.000
_cell.length_c   1.000
_cell.angle_alpha   90.00
_cell.angle_beta   90.00
_cell.angle_gamma   90.00
#
_symmetry.space_group_name_H-M   'P 1'
#
loop_
_entity.id
_entity.type
_entity.pdbx_description
1 polymer ?
#
loop_
_entity_poly.entity_id
_entity_poly.type
_entity_poly.pdbx_seq_one_letter_code
_entity_poly.pdbx_strand_id
1 'polypeptide(L)' 'GQWFRSYGNENWEFDDAGYMRRREASINDVAITASERRIHGPRPEGDTSGIPLR' A
#
# COMPACT_ATOMS: atom_id res chain seq x y z
N GLY A 1 4.74 -14.95 14.51
CA GLY A 1 5.71 -14.84 13.41
C GLY A 1 6.25 -13.43 13.32
N GLN A 2 7.25 -13.20 12.45
CA GLN A 2 7.78 -11.87 12.15
C GLN A 2 6.72 -11.03 11.42
N TRP A 3 6.61 -9.74 11.78
CA TRP A 3 5.74 -8.77 11.08
C TRP A 3 6.56 -7.89 10.13
N PHE A 4 5.92 -7.40 9.08
CA PHE A 4 6.54 -6.49 8.11
C PHE A 4 5.59 -5.33 7.80
N ARG A 5 6.19 -4.19 7.44
CA ARG A 5 5.52 -3.10 6.74
C ARG A 5 6.19 -2.93 5.39
N SER A 6 5.42 -3.10 4.33
CA SER A 6 5.87 -2.94 2.96
C SER A 6 5.58 -1.52 2.47
N TYR A 7 6.60 -0.84 1.96
CA TYR A 7 6.47 0.46 1.32
C TYR A 7 6.55 0.27 -0.19
N GLY A 8 5.49 0.65 -0.90
CA GLY A 8 5.35 0.41 -2.33
C GLY A 8 5.16 1.71 -3.12
N ASN A 9 5.78 1.77 -4.29
CA ASN A 9 5.46 2.72 -5.34
C ASN A 9 4.97 1.94 -6.56
N GLU A 10 3.88 2.41 -7.15
CA GLU A 10 3.33 1.82 -8.37
C GLU A 10 3.05 2.88 -9.43
N ASN A 11 3.46 2.55 -10.66
CA ASN A 11 3.25 3.33 -11.85
C ASN A 11 2.30 2.56 -12.75
N TRP A 12 1.23 3.22 -13.17
CA TRP A 12 0.17 2.63 -13.98
C TRP A 12 0.08 3.32 -15.34
N GLU A 13 -0.12 2.52 -16.36
CA GLU A 13 -0.41 2.95 -17.72
C GLU A 13 -1.76 2.37 -18.13
N PHE A 14 -2.64 3.21 -18.66
CA PHE A 14 -3.99 2.83 -19.08
C PHE A 14 -4.12 2.87 -20.61
N ASP A 15 -5.06 2.10 -21.15
CA ASP A 15 -5.49 2.19 -22.54
C ASP A 15 -6.64 3.21 -22.73
N ASP A 16 -7.09 3.37 -23.99
CA ASP A 16 -8.15 4.32 -24.35
C ASP A 16 -9.52 3.98 -23.74
N ALA A 17 -9.74 2.73 -23.32
CA ALA A 17 -10.94 2.29 -22.62
C ALA A 17 -10.84 2.46 -21.10
N GLY A 18 -9.70 2.91 -20.59
CA GLY A 18 -9.44 3.11 -19.16
C GLY A 18 -9.02 1.83 -18.43
N TYR A 19 -8.73 0.74 -19.14
CA TYR A 19 -8.18 -0.47 -18.52
C TYR A 19 -6.67 -0.33 -18.33
N MET A 20 -6.16 -0.85 -17.21
CA MET A 20 -4.73 -0.85 -16.94
C MET A 20 -4.04 -1.81 -17.91
N ARG A 21 -3.11 -1.30 -18.74
CA ARG A 21 -2.36 -2.08 -19.73
C ARG A 21 -0.91 -2.36 -19.32
N ARG A 22 -0.34 -1.57 -18.40
CA ARG A 22 0.97 -1.81 -17.77
C ARG A 22 0.95 -1.37 -16.32
N ARG A 23 1.59 -2.17 -15.47
CA ARG A 23 1.80 -1.88 -14.05
C ARG A 23 3.24 -2.19 -13.68
N GLU A 24 3.93 -1.18 -13.20
CA GLU A 24 5.25 -1.33 -12.59
C GLU A 24 5.14 -1.06 -11.11
N ALA A 25 5.64 -1.96 -10.29
CA ALA A 25 5.58 -1.81 -8.85
C ALA A 25 6.92 -2.19 -8.22
N SER A 26 7.43 -1.31 -7.37
CA SER A 26 8.60 -1.54 -6.53
C SER A 26 8.16 -1.49 -5.09
N ILE A 27 8.48 -2.53 -4.32
CA ILE A 27 8.01 -2.70 -2.94
C ILE A 27 9.20 -3.13 -2.07
N ASN A 28 9.41 -2.43 -0.96
CA ASN A 28 10.45 -2.73 0.02
C ASN A 28 9.84 -3.10 1.37
N ASP A 29 10.27 -4.23 1.92
CA ASP A 29 9.82 -4.72 3.22
C ASP A 29 10.72 -4.22 4.36
N VAL A 30 10.10 -3.71 5.41
CA VAL A 30 10.76 -3.36 6.66
C VAL A 30 10.19 -4.24 7.77
N ALA A 31 11.06 -4.98 8.46
CA ALA A 31 10.67 -5.76 9.62
C ALA A 31 10.15 -4.82 10.73
N ILE A 32 9.01 -5.17 11.33
CA ILE A 32 8.42 -4.44 12.46
C ILE A 32 8.05 -5.39 13.59
N THR A 33 7.89 -4.86 14.78
CA THR A 33 7.23 -5.49 15.91
C THR A 33 5.71 -5.41 15.78
N ALA A 34 4.98 -6.26 16.52
CA ALA A 34 3.52 -6.23 16.51
C ALA A 34 2.96 -4.88 17.02
N SER A 35 3.66 -4.21 17.94
CA SER A 35 3.29 -2.91 18.51
C SER A 35 3.49 -1.74 17.54
N GLU A 36 4.31 -1.90 16.50
CA GLU A 36 4.54 -0.86 15.48
C GLU A 36 3.49 -0.89 14.37
N ARG A 37 2.50 -1.77 14.43
CA ARG A 37 1.39 -1.76 13.47
C ARG A 37 0.61 -0.44 13.56
N ARG A 38 0.19 0.06 12.40
CA ARG A 38 -0.57 1.32 12.28
C ARG A 38 -1.96 1.13 11.68
N ILE A 39 -2.18 0.00 11.02
CA ILE A 39 -3.43 -0.33 10.35
C ILE A 39 -4.03 -1.54 11.09
N HIS A 40 -5.23 -1.34 11.61
CA HIS A 40 -5.96 -2.33 12.41
C HIS A 40 -7.37 -2.48 11.82
N GLY A 41 -7.69 -3.67 11.36
CA GLY A 41 -8.99 -3.95 10.75
C GLY A 41 -9.12 -3.44 9.30
N PRO A 42 -10.33 -3.48 8.74
CA PRO A 42 -10.61 -3.00 7.39
C PRO A 42 -10.53 -1.48 7.29
N ARG A 43 -10.21 -0.96 6.10
CA ARG A 43 -10.34 0.47 5.80
C ARG A 43 -11.84 0.82 5.69
N PRO A 44 -12.36 1.80 6.46
CA PRO A 44 -13.76 2.20 6.37
C PRO A 44 -14.11 2.79 4.99
N GLU A 45 -15.38 2.65 4.59
CA GLU A 45 -15.90 3.35 3.42
C GLU A 45 -15.82 4.86 3.61
N GLY A 46 -15.37 5.58 2.57
CA GLY A 46 -15.22 7.04 2.62
C GLY A 46 -14.04 7.55 3.45
N ASP A 47 -13.16 6.68 3.95
CA ASP A 47 -11.95 7.09 4.66
C ASP A 47 -10.96 7.82 3.75
N THR A 48 -10.88 9.14 3.89
CA THR A 48 -9.95 10.03 3.16
C THR A 48 -8.64 10.27 3.90
N SER A 49 -8.33 9.51 4.96
CA SER A 49 -7.05 9.63 5.66
C SER A 49 -5.88 9.35 4.70
N GLY A 50 -4.81 10.13 4.88
CA GLY A 50 -3.59 10.00 4.09
C GLY A 50 -2.80 8.72 4.44
N ILE A 51 -1.73 8.48 3.68
CA ILE A 51 -0.82 7.37 3.96
C ILE A 51 -0.17 7.60 5.34
N PRO A 52 -0.12 6.58 6.23
CA PRO A 52 0.46 6.70 7.56
C PRO A 52 2.01 6.70 7.52
N LEU A 53 2.58 7.78 6.97
CA LEU A 53 4.01 8.08 6.88
C LEU A 53 4.52 8.60 8.23
N ARG A 54 5.08 7.72 9.05
CA ARG A 54 5.83 8.02 10.28
C ARG A 54 6.93 7.00 10.48
#